data_AF-A0A140L1W7-F1
#
_entry.id   AF-A0A140L1W7-F1
#
_cell.length_a   1.000
_cell.length_b   1.000
_cell.length_c   1.000
_cell.angle_alpha   90.00
_cell.angle_beta   90.00
_cell.angle_gamma   90.00
#
_symmetry.space_group_name_H-M   'P 1'
#
loop_
_entity.id
_entity.type
_entity.pdbx_description
1 polymer ?
#
loop_
_entity_poly.entity_id
_entity_poly.type
_entity_poly.pdbx_seq_one_letter_code
_entity_poly.pdbx_strand_id
1 'polypeptide(L)'
;MKEIWSWIQTAFTVLGGLLGWFLGGFDGFLYALVALMVADYITGVMCAIVEKKLSSEIGFKGIFKKVLIFILVGVGHLIDTNLIGDGSVLRTAIIFFYCSNEGVSMLENAGRLGLPIPEKLKDILVQLHNKGGKEY
;
A
#
# COMPACT_ATOMS: atom_id res chain seq x y z
N MET A 1 25.50 -22.45 11.96
CA MET A 1 24.77 -21.21 12.34
C MET A 1 25.21 -20.00 11.54
N LYS A 2 26.52 -19.65 11.50
CA LYS A 2 27.03 -18.51 10.70
C LYS A 2 26.73 -18.63 9.20
N GLU A 3 26.89 -19.82 8.63
CA GLU A 3 26.54 -20.11 7.23
C GLU A 3 25.07 -19.85 6.92
N ILE A 4 24.14 -20.38 7.73
CA ILE A 4 22.68 -20.20 7.55
C ILE A 4 22.31 -18.72 7.61
N TRP A 5 22.90 -17.98 8.56
CA TRP A 5 22.69 -16.54 8.68
C TRP A 5 23.17 -15.79 7.42
N SER A 6 24.34 -16.14 6.90
CA SER A 6 24.89 -15.57 5.68
C SER A 6 23.96 -15.81 4.48
N TRP A 7 23.43 -17.03 4.32
CA TRP A 7 22.49 -17.34 3.25
C TRP A 7 21.20 -16.52 3.32
N ILE A 8 20.67 -16.31 4.53
CA ILE A 8 19.49 -15.45 4.74
C ILE A 8 19.80 -14.01 4.33
N GLN A 9 20.92 -13.45 4.79
CA GLN A 9 21.33 -12.08 4.43
C GLN A 9 21.51 -11.92 2.92
N THR A 10 22.16 -12.89 2.27
CA THR A 10 22.33 -12.90 0.81
C THR A 10 20.97 -12.94 0.10
N ALA A 11 20.05 -13.79 0.54
CA ALA A 11 18.71 -13.86 -0.05
C ALA A 11 17.97 -12.52 0.06
N PHE A 12 17.96 -11.90 1.25
CA PHE A 12 17.35 -10.58 1.44
C PHE A 12 18.03 -9.48 0.62
N THR A 13 19.35 -9.53 0.48
CA THR A 13 20.10 -8.55 -0.31
C THR A 13 19.76 -8.67 -1.80
N VAL A 14 19.74 -9.89 -2.34
CA VAL A 14 19.37 -10.14 -3.74
C VAL A 14 17.92 -9.74 -4.00
N LEU A 15 16.99 -10.17 -3.13
CA LEU A 15 15.58 -9.81 -3.26
C LEU A 15 15.36 -8.30 -3.14
N GLY A 16 16.01 -7.66 -2.18
CA GLY A 16 15.94 -6.21 -1.99
C GLY A 16 16.52 -5.44 -3.17
N GLY A 17 17.64 -5.92 -3.74
CA GLY A 17 18.23 -5.36 -4.95
C GLY A 17 17.32 -5.47 -6.17
N LEU A 18 16.71 -6.65 -6.38
CA LEU A 18 15.76 -6.89 -7.47
C LEU A 18 14.50 -6.04 -7.31
N LEU A 19 13.94 -5.95 -6.09
CA LEU A 19 12.78 -5.11 -5.80
C LEU A 19 13.10 -3.63 -5.97
N GLY A 20 14.26 -3.18 -5.47
CA GLY A 20 14.71 -1.80 -5.63
C GLY A 20 14.87 -1.42 -7.09
N TRP A 21 15.46 -2.30 -7.90
CA TRP A 21 15.55 -2.11 -9.34
C TRP A 21 14.17 -2.07 -10.01
N PHE A 22 13.31 -3.05 -9.72
CA PHE A 22 11.99 -3.16 -10.34
C PHE A 22 11.06 -1.99 -9.99
N LEU A 23 11.12 -1.48 -8.75
CA LEU A 23 10.30 -0.36 -8.30
C LEU A 23 10.86 1.00 -8.70
N GLY A 24 12.04 1.07 -9.35
CA GLY A 24 12.66 2.32 -9.76
C GLY A 24 13.31 3.10 -8.62
N GLY A 25 13.83 2.39 -7.61
CA GLY A 25 14.48 2.96 -6.44
C GLY A 25 13.52 3.27 -5.29
N PHE A 26 14.13 3.48 -4.11
CA PHE A 26 13.43 3.80 -2.87
C PHE A 26 13.56 5.29 -2.53
N ASP A 27 12.75 6.10 -3.20
CA ASP A 27 12.70 7.55 -3.03
C ASP A 27 11.59 7.98 -2.04
N GLY A 28 11.46 9.29 -1.84
CA GLY A 28 10.48 9.85 -0.91
C GLY A 28 9.02 9.50 -1.25
N PHE A 29 8.69 9.33 -2.53
CA PHE A 29 7.34 8.94 -2.95
C PHE A 29 7.04 7.48 -2.58
N LEU A 30 7.96 6.56 -2.89
CA LEU A 30 7.79 5.16 -2.52
C LEU A 30 7.81 4.97 -1.00
N TYR A 31 8.65 5.73 -0.29
CA TYR A 31 8.67 5.76 1.18
C TYR A 31 7.31 6.18 1.75
N ALA A 32 6.71 7.26 1.24
CA ALA A 32 5.40 7.73 1.70
C ALA A 32 4.30 6.68 1.48
N LEU A 33 4.31 6.00 0.33
CA LEU A 33 3.38 4.91 0.03
C LEU A 33 3.52 3.77 1.04
N VAL A 34 4.76 3.30 1.28
CA VAL A 34 5.02 2.23 2.25
C VAL A 34 4.58 2.65 3.66
N ALA A 35 4.87 3.87 4.07
CA ALA A 35 4.48 4.40 5.38
C ALA A 35 2.95 4.41 5.55
N LEU A 36 2.21 4.89 4.53
CA LEU A 36 0.75 4.86 4.52
C LEU A 36 0.20 3.44 4.56
N MET A 37 0.75 2.52 3.77
CA MET A 37 0.32 1.12 3.76
C MET A 37 0.55 0.43 5.10
N VAL A 38 1.67 0.70 5.78
CA VAL A 38 1.95 0.15 7.11
C VAL A 38 0.99 0.74 8.14
N ALA A 39 0.83 2.07 8.15
CA ALA A 39 -0.10 2.74 9.07
C ALA A 39 -1.54 2.24 8.88
N ASP A 40 -2.01 2.18 7.63
CA ASP A 40 -3.31 1.63 7.28
C ASP A 40 -3.49 0.20 7.79
N TYR A 41 -2.51 -0.69 7.58
CA TYR A 41 -2.59 -2.07 8.06
C TYR A 41 -2.69 -2.14 9.58
N ILE A 42 -1.86 -1.36 10.30
CA ILE A 42 -1.91 -1.31 11.76
C ILE A 42 -3.28 -0.80 12.22
N THR A 43 -3.80 0.28 11.62
CA THR A 43 -5.12 0.83 11.98
C THR A 43 -6.26 -0.14 11.67
N GLY A 44 -6.21 -0.84 10.54
CA GLY A 44 -7.20 -1.87 10.19
C GLY A 44 -7.18 -3.06 11.15
N VAL A 45 -5.99 -3.48 11.60
CA VAL A 45 -5.86 -4.52 12.64
C VAL A 45 -6.44 -4.02 13.97
N MET A 46 -6.16 -2.78 14.37
CA MET A 46 -6.75 -2.19 15.59
C MET A 46 -8.29 -2.16 15.50
N CYS A 47 -8.86 -1.73 14.37
CA CYS A 47 -10.31 -1.77 14.13
C CYS A 47 -10.86 -3.20 14.29
N ALA A 48 -10.22 -4.19 13.67
CA ALA A 48 -10.66 -5.59 13.72
C ALA A 48 -10.63 -6.16 15.15
N ILE A 49 -9.66 -5.75 15.97
CA ILE A 49 -9.56 -6.13 17.39
C ILE A 49 -10.70 -5.48 18.18
N VAL A 50 -10.89 -4.17 18.05
CA VAL A 50 -11.94 -3.42 18.78
C VAL A 50 -13.34 -3.95 18.44
N GLU A 51 -13.57 -4.27 17.16
CA GLU A 51 -14.84 -4.84 16.70
C GLU A 51 -14.98 -6.35 16.95
N LYS A 52 -13.96 -7.00 17.50
CA LYS A 52 -13.91 -8.47 17.71
C LYS A 52 -14.16 -9.27 16.42
N LYS A 53 -13.71 -8.75 15.27
CA LYS A 53 -13.84 -9.34 13.93
C LYS A 53 -12.48 -9.69 13.32
N LEU A 54 -11.53 -10.11 14.16
CA LEU A 54 -10.21 -10.49 13.69
C LEU A 54 -10.31 -11.76 12.83
N SER A 55 -10.00 -11.64 11.54
CA SER A 55 -9.94 -12.76 10.61
C SER A 55 -8.65 -12.69 9.81
N SER A 56 -7.88 -13.78 9.84
CA SER A 56 -6.65 -13.93 9.06
C SER A 56 -6.92 -13.90 7.55
N GLU A 57 -8.11 -14.35 7.11
CA GLU A 57 -8.51 -14.30 5.70
C GLU A 57 -8.66 -12.86 5.20
N ILE A 58 -9.28 -12.00 6.02
CA ILE A 58 -9.42 -10.57 5.71
C ILE A 58 -8.04 -9.90 5.69
N GLY A 59 -7.19 -10.20 6.68
CA GLY A 59 -5.82 -9.69 6.74
C GLY A 59 -4.99 -10.12 5.53
N PHE A 60 -5.07 -11.39 5.14
CA PHE A 60 -4.36 -11.93 3.99
C PHE A 60 -4.81 -11.27 2.68
N LYS A 61 -6.13 -11.06 2.50
CA LYS A 61 -6.66 -10.32 1.34
C LYS A 61 -6.13 -8.88 1.30
N GLY A 62 -5.98 -8.23 2.46
CA GLY A 62 -5.35 -6.92 2.58
C GLY A 62 -3.89 -6.91 2.12
N ILE A 63 -3.09 -7.88 2.57
CA ILE A 63 -1.69 -8.02 2.13
C ILE A 63 -1.58 -8.30 0.64
N PHE A 64 -2.46 -9.15 0.09
CA PHE A 64 -2.45 -9.46 -1.34
C PHE A 64 -2.70 -8.21 -2.20
N LYS A 65 -3.66 -7.35 -1.81
CA LYS A 65 -3.87 -6.06 -2.46
C LYS A 65 -2.62 -5.18 -2.41
N LYS A 66 -1.93 -5.15 -1.27
CA LYS A 66 -0.70 -4.37 -1.07
C LYS A 66 0.44 -4.86 -1.96
N VAL A 67 0.57 -6.17 -2.18
CA VAL A 67 1.52 -6.74 -3.14
C VAL A 67 1.18 -6.32 -4.58
N LEU A 68 -0.11 -6.32 -4.97
CA LEU A 68 -0.53 -5.87 -6.30
C LEU A 68 -0.18 -4.40 -6.54
N ILE A 69 -0.27 -3.54 -5.52
CA ILE A 69 0.14 -2.13 -5.60
C ILE A 69 1.61 -2.03 -6.01
N PHE A 70 2.51 -2.77 -5.35
CA PHE A 70 3.93 -2.77 -5.72
C PHE A 70 4.19 -3.29 -7.12
N ILE A 71 3.44 -4.31 -7.57
CA ILE A 71 3.53 -4.81 -8.95
C ILE A 71 3.17 -3.69 -9.93
N LEU A 72 2.08 -2.96 -9.68
CA LEU A 72 1.67 -1.84 -10.54
C LEU A 72 2.67 -0.69 -10.55
N VAL A 73 3.26 -0.36 -9.40
CA VAL A 73 4.33 0.65 -9.31
C VAL A 73 5.53 0.24 -10.16
N GLY A 74 5.97 -1.02 -10.06
CA GLY A 74 7.09 -1.51 -10.85
C GLY A 74 6.78 -1.61 -12.35
N VAL A 75 5.56 -2.00 -12.73
CA VAL A 75 5.12 -1.93 -14.13
C VAL A 75 5.14 -0.50 -14.65
N GLY A 76 4.65 0.47 -13.85
CA GLY A 76 4.73 1.89 -14.19
C GLY A 76 6.16 2.36 -14.40
N HIS A 77 7.08 1.93 -13.52
CA HIS A 77 8.51 2.21 -13.67
C HIS A 77 9.10 1.62 -14.95
N LEU A 78 8.78 0.37 -15.27
CA LEU A 78 9.26 -0.28 -16.49
C LEU A 78 8.75 0.41 -17.75
N ILE A 79 7.48 0.87 -17.76
CA ILE A 79 6.91 1.62 -18.87
C ILE A 79 7.61 2.97 -19.02
N ASP A 80 7.77 3.72 -17.92
CA ASP A 80 8.47 5.02 -17.94
C ASP A 80 9.88 4.87 -18.54
N THR A 81 10.63 3.86 -18.07
CA THR A 81 12.04 3.68 -18.45
C THR A 81 12.25 3.05 -19.81
N ASN A 82 11.41 2.08 -20.22
CA ASN A 82 11.65 1.29 -21.44
C ASN A 82 10.77 1.70 -22.63
N LEU A 83 9.61 2.32 -22.39
CA LEU A 83 8.67 2.68 -23.46
C LEU A 83 8.57 4.19 -23.68
N ILE A 84 8.47 4.97 -22.60
CA ILE A 84 8.35 6.43 -22.68
C ILE A 84 9.72 7.08 -22.86
N GLY A 85 10.73 6.55 -22.18
CA GLY A 85 12.12 6.96 -22.34
C GLY A 85 12.48 8.27 -21.65
N ASP A 86 11.59 8.84 -20.83
CA ASP A 86 11.90 10.01 -20.01
C ASP A 86 11.05 10.04 -18.72
N GLY A 87 11.73 10.32 -17.61
CA GLY A 87 11.12 10.58 -16.31
C GLY A 87 10.59 9.36 -15.54
N SER A 88 9.75 9.66 -14.55
CA SER A 88 9.09 8.70 -13.66
C SER A 88 7.60 9.01 -13.53
N VAL A 89 7.00 9.57 -14.58
CA VAL A 89 5.67 10.18 -14.52
C VAL A 89 4.61 9.15 -14.19
N LEU A 90 4.59 8.01 -14.90
CA LEU A 90 3.58 6.98 -14.67
C LEU A 90 3.77 6.29 -13.32
N ARG A 91 5.01 5.92 -12.97
CA ARG A 91 5.37 5.39 -11.65
C ARG A 91 4.87 6.32 -10.54
N THR A 92 5.16 7.61 -10.66
CA THR A 92 4.78 8.62 -9.66
C THR A 92 3.27 8.77 -9.59
N ALA A 93 2.58 8.83 -10.73
CA ALA A 93 1.12 8.90 -10.77
C ALA A 93 0.45 7.69 -10.08
N ILE A 94 0.95 6.48 -10.33
CA ILE A 94 0.47 5.26 -9.68
C ILE A 94 0.71 5.32 -8.16
N ILE A 95 1.91 5.76 -7.74
CA ILE A 95 2.22 5.94 -6.31
C ILE A 95 1.24 6.93 -5.67
N PHE A 96 1.01 8.11 -6.25
CA PHE A 96 0.09 9.10 -5.70
C PHE A 96 -1.36 8.61 -5.65
N PHE A 97 -1.79 7.85 -6.66
CA PHE A 97 -3.10 7.22 -6.67
C PHE A 97 -3.27 6.26 -5.49
N TYR A 98 -2.30 5.37 -5.26
CA TYR A 98 -2.38 4.43 -4.15
C TYR A 98 -2.12 5.05 -2.78
N CYS A 99 -1.30 6.09 -2.68
CA CYS A 99 -1.22 6.92 -1.47
C CYS A 99 -2.59 7.49 -1.10
N SER A 100 -3.35 7.96 -2.11
CA SER A 100 -4.71 8.48 -1.88
C SER A 100 -5.66 7.38 -1.42
N ASN A 101 -5.60 6.19 -2.03
CA ASN A 101 -6.42 5.04 -1.61
C ASN A 101 -6.11 4.59 -0.17
N GLU A 102 -4.84 4.43 0.19
CA GLU A 102 -4.41 4.04 1.54
C GLU A 102 -4.72 5.15 2.55
N GLY A 103 -4.59 6.43 2.16
CA GLY A 103 -4.98 7.57 2.98
C GLY A 103 -6.49 7.59 3.28
N VAL A 104 -7.33 7.30 2.28
CA VAL A 104 -8.79 7.16 2.45
C VAL A 104 -9.12 6.00 3.40
N SER A 105 -8.51 4.84 3.21
CA SER A 105 -8.69 3.66 4.08
C SER A 105 -8.26 3.95 5.52
N MET A 106 -7.13 4.64 5.71
CA MET A 106 -6.64 5.04 7.03
C MET A 106 -7.59 6.03 7.72
N LEU A 107 -8.18 6.98 6.99
CA LEU A 107 -9.19 7.90 7.54
C LEU A 107 -10.47 7.15 7.95
N GLU A 108 -10.91 6.16 7.17
CA GLU A 108 -12.04 5.30 7.55
C GLU A 108 -11.76 4.55 8.85
N ASN A 109 -10.56 3.93 8.96
CA ASN A 109 -10.14 3.22 10.17
C ASN A 109 -10.05 4.16 11.38
N ALA A 110 -9.48 5.36 11.21
CA ALA A 110 -9.43 6.38 12.25
C ALA A 110 -10.83 6.74 12.78
N GLY A 111 -11.79 6.95 11.88
CA GLY A 111 -13.19 7.22 12.26
C GLY A 111 -13.83 6.06 13.02
N ARG A 112 -13.57 4.81 12.62
CA ARG A 112 -14.05 3.60 13.32
C ARG A 112 -13.44 3.45 14.71
N LEU A 113 -12.20 3.90 14.90
CA LEU A 113 -11.52 3.94 16.20
C LEU A 113 -11.93 5.13 17.08
N GLY A 114 -12.84 5.99 16.62
CA GLY A 114 -13.40 7.09 17.41
C GLY A 114 -12.64 8.41 17.31
N LEU A 115 -11.72 8.57 16.35
CA LEU A 115 -11.16 9.89 16.06
C LEU A 115 -12.25 10.80 15.46
N PRO A 116 -12.41 12.03 15.96
CA PRO A 116 -13.44 12.94 15.45
C PRO A 116 -13.08 13.39 14.03
N ILE A 117 -13.85 12.90 13.05
CA ILE A 117 -13.75 13.29 11.64
C ILE A 117 -14.96 14.17 11.31
N PRO A 118 -14.78 15.34 10.67
CA PRO A 118 -15.88 16.17 10.21
C PRO A 118 -16.92 15.38 9.40
N GLU A 119 -18.21 15.53 9.71
CA GLU A 119 -19.29 14.76 9.07
C GLU A 119 -19.28 14.86 7.53
N LYS A 120 -18.95 16.03 6.98
CA LYS A 120 -18.81 16.21 5.52
C LYS A 120 -17.75 15.29 4.90
N LEU A 121 -16.64 15.06 5.59
CA LEU A 121 -15.60 14.15 5.12
C LEU A 121 -16.08 12.70 5.23
N LYS A 122 -16.74 12.35 6.34
CA LYS A 122 -17.33 11.03 6.54
C LYS A 122 -18.33 10.67 5.44
N ASP A 123 -19.21 11.60 5.07
CA ASP A 123 -20.18 11.42 3.99
C ASP A 123 -19.52 11.17 2.63
N ILE A 124 -18.43 11.89 2.33
CA ILE A 124 -17.65 11.69 1.11
C ILE A 124 -17.00 10.31 1.12
N LEU A 125 -16.38 9.90 2.23
CA LEU A 125 -15.75 8.59 2.35
C LEU A 125 -16.77 7.45 2.16
N VAL A 126 -17.95 7.56 2.76
CA VAL A 126 -19.05 6.58 2.59
C VAL A 126 -19.54 6.53 1.14
N GLN A 127 -19.66 7.68 0.46
CA GLN A 127 -20.04 7.71 -0.95
C GLN A 127 -18.98 7.06 -1.87
N LEU A 128 -17.70 7.26 -1.58
CA LEU A 128 -16.61 6.61 -2.32
C LEU A 128 -16.65 5.09 -2.12
N HIS A 129 -16.87 4.62 -0.89
CA HIS A 129 -17.03 3.20 -0.58
C HIS A 129 -18.21 2.56 -1.34
N ASN A 130 -19.37 3.23 -1.35
CA ASN A 130 -20.58 2.73 -2.00
C ASN A 130 -20.52 2.74 -3.53
N LYS A 131 -19.71 3.61 -4.13
CA LYS A 131 -19.46 3.62 -5.59
C LYS A 131 -18.44 2.57 -6.01
N GLY A 132 -17.42 2.27 -5.18
CA GLY A 132 -16.42 1.24 -5.48
C GLY A 132 -16.88 -0.21 -5.29
N GLY A 133 -18.00 -0.44 -4.59
CA GLY A 133 -18.59 -1.77 -4.34
C GLY A 133 -19.65 -2.22 -5.36
N LYS A 134 -19.97 -1.38 -6.35
CA LYS A 134 -20.90 -1.70 -7.44
C LYS A 134 -20.17 -1.62 -8.78
N GLU A 135 -19.25 -2.55 -9.04
CA GLU A 135 -18.93 -2.97 -10.41
C GLU A 135 -18.06 -4.23 -10.36
N TYR A 136 -18.58 -5.26 -11.04
CA TYR A 136 -18.09 -6.63 -11.27
C TYR A 136 -18.29 -7.67 -10.15
#